data_AF-A0A7W9W7W9-F1
#
_entry.id   AF-A0A7W9W7W9-F1
#
_cell.length_a   1.000
_cell.length_b   1.000
_cell.length_c   1.000
_cell.angle_alpha   90.00
_cell.angle_beta   90.00
_cell.angle_gamma   90.00
#
_symmetry.space_group_name_H-M   'P 1'
#
loop_
_entity.id
_entity.type
_entity.pdbx_description
1 polymer ?
#
loop_
_entity_poly.entity_id
_entity_poly.type
_entity_poly.pdbx_seq_one_letter_code
_entity_poly.pdbx_strand_id
1 'polypeptide(L)'
;MQTKPNFVLFLTDDQPYNGLSCTSNSVLKSPHVDQLAAEGVLFDKAFVTTAICCCSRASLYTGQHMGRQGVEDFKTPLSAAQWQQTFPALLRKAGYRIHMSDNGTMDGAHGFDGKCLMYEESIHVPLIIRDPRLPRSTHGRRSQMALNIDLAPTILAMAGVPIPKSMQGSDLQPILRNAKAKGRDGLSIGRDDKTAVGDYTSPNPLLGTVMDVKVSTL
;
A
#
# COMPACT_ATOMS: atom_id res chain seq x y z
N MET A 1 14.38 24.56 -13.55
CA MET A 1 14.28 23.09 -13.69
C MET A 1 13.61 22.55 -12.44
N GLN A 2 12.51 21.80 -12.55
CA GLN A 2 11.90 21.19 -11.38
C GLN A 2 12.84 20.08 -10.88
N THR A 3 13.37 20.24 -9.67
CA THR A 3 14.31 19.29 -9.08
C THR A 3 13.66 17.94 -8.90
N LYS A 4 14.28 16.87 -9.41
CA LYS A 4 13.82 15.48 -9.20
C LYS A 4 13.78 15.18 -7.69
N PRO A 5 12.62 14.80 -7.12
CA PRO A 5 12.52 14.51 -5.69
C PRO A 5 13.17 13.17 -5.34
N ASN A 6 13.74 13.06 -4.14
CA ASN A 6 14.13 11.76 -3.60
C ASN A 6 12.92 11.14 -2.88
N PHE A 7 12.69 9.85 -3.11
CA PHE A 7 11.64 9.10 -2.44
C PHE A 7 12.26 8.17 -1.39
N VAL A 8 11.68 8.17 -0.20
CA VAL A 8 11.98 7.19 0.86
C VAL A 8 10.67 6.53 1.22
N LEU A 9 10.55 5.24 0.92
CA LEU A 9 9.37 4.43 1.25
C LEU A 9 9.72 3.51 2.42
N PHE A 10 9.08 3.75 3.56
CA PHE A 10 9.09 2.82 4.68
C PHE A 10 7.90 1.87 4.54
N LEU A 11 8.18 0.58 4.36
CA LEU A 11 7.17 -0.48 4.35
C LEU A 11 7.43 -1.38 5.56
N THR A 12 6.51 -1.37 6.51
CA THR A 12 6.56 -2.22 7.70
C THR A 12 5.83 -3.54 7.43
N ASP A 13 6.29 -4.63 8.04
CA ASP A 13 5.60 -5.91 7.97
C ASP A 13 4.66 -6.08 9.17
N ASP A 14 3.48 -6.62 8.90
CA ASP A 14 2.43 -6.93 9.88
C ASP A 14 2.08 -5.80 10.88
N GLN A 15 2.14 -4.55 10.41
CA GLN A 15 1.74 -3.40 11.22
C GLN A 15 0.24 -3.08 11.06
N PRO A 16 -0.59 -3.26 12.09
CA PRO A 16 -1.99 -2.86 12.04
C PRO A 16 -2.13 -1.34 12.16
N TYR A 17 -3.28 -0.79 11.75
CA TYR A 17 -3.56 0.64 11.88
C TYR A 17 -3.38 1.17 13.31
N ASN A 18 -3.87 0.46 14.33
CA ASN A 18 -3.71 0.85 15.74
C ASN A 18 -2.31 0.53 16.31
N GLY A 19 -1.31 0.22 15.47
CA GLY A 19 0.06 -0.11 15.87
C GLY A 19 0.99 1.11 16.08
N LEU A 20 0.46 2.34 16.10
CA LEU A 20 1.22 3.59 16.24
C LEU A 20 0.54 4.59 17.16
N SER A 21 1.30 5.40 17.90
CA SER A 21 0.73 6.41 18.80
C SER A 21 0.06 7.57 18.09
N CYS A 22 0.43 7.88 16.85
CA CYS A 22 -0.27 8.87 16.03
C CYS A 22 -1.64 8.39 15.49
N THR A 23 -2.07 7.18 15.83
CA THR A 23 -3.38 6.62 15.48
C THR A 23 -4.27 6.56 16.73
N SER A 24 -5.13 5.54 16.87
CA SER A 24 -6.04 5.40 18.02
C SER A 24 -5.39 4.80 19.28
N ASN A 25 -4.06 4.60 19.30
CA ASN A 25 -3.36 3.88 20.37
C ASN A 25 -2.66 4.83 21.35
N SER A 26 -3.09 4.84 22.62
CA SER A 26 -2.51 5.67 23.68
C SER A 26 -1.40 5.00 24.50
N VAL A 27 -1.15 3.70 24.26
CA VAL A 27 -0.18 2.90 25.03
C VAL A 27 1.19 2.86 24.35
N LEU A 28 1.22 2.73 23.03
CA LEU A 28 2.46 2.67 22.25
C LEU A 28 3.15 4.03 22.21
N LYS A 29 4.45 4.02 21.91
CA LYS A 29 5.25 5.24 21.75
C LYS A 29 6.05 5.17 20.46
N SER A 30 5.67 5.97 19.47
CA SER A 30 6.35 6.08 18.17
C SER A 30 6.73 7.53 17.83
N PRO A 31 7.51 8.23 18.67
CA PRO A 31 7.67 9.69 18.60
C PRO A 31 8.19 10.21 17.25
N HIS A 32 9.07 9.46 16.57
CA HIS A 32 9.56 9.85 15.23
C HIS A 32 8.50 9.67 14.14
N VAL A 33 7.64 8.66 14.27
CA VAL A 33 6.52 8.43 13.35
C VAL A 33 5.42 9.46 13.61
N ASP A 34 5.20 9.81 14.87
CA ASP A 34 4.27 10.87 15.27
C ASP A 34 4.70 12.22 14.73
N GLN A 35 5.99 12.53 14.79
CA GLN A 35 6.56 13.71 14.16
C GLN A 35 6.36 13.67 12.64
N LEU A 36 6.60 12.53 11.99
CA LEU A 36 6.38 12.38 10.54
C LEU A 36 4.91 12.61 10.16
N ALA A 37 3.97 12.11 10.97
CA ALA A 37 2.53 12.32 10.78
C ALA A 37 2.15 13.80 10.96
N ALA A 38 2.68 14.47 11.98
CA ALA A 38 2.44 15.89 12.25
C ALA A 38 3.03 16.81 11.15
N GLU A 39 4.16 16.41 10.56
CA GLU A 39 4.84 17.11 9.48
C GLU A 39 4.40 16.66 8.08
N GLY A 40 3.34 15.84 7.99
CA GLY A 40 2.90 15.24 6.74
C GLY A 40 1.39 15.06 6.69
N VAL A 41 0.97 14.08 5.89
CA VAL A 41 -0.43 13.71 5.71
C VAL A 41 -0.64 12.28 6.18
N LEU A 42 -1.46 12.08 7.20
CA LEU A 42 -1.87 10.76 7.72
C LEU A 42 -3.24 10.41 7.17
N PHE A 43 -3.39 9.23 6.57
CA PHE A 43 -4.69 8.75 6.09
C PHE A 43 -5.40 7.93 7.17
N ASP A 44 -6.64 8.31 7.49
CA ASP A 44 -7.48 7.61 8.46
C ASP A 44 -8.08 6.33 7.87
N LYS A 45 -8.19 6.28 6.54
CA LYS A 45 -8.74 5.16 5.77
C LYS A 45 -7.71 4.71 4.72
N ALA A 46 -6.72 3.96 5.15
CA ALA A 46 -5.68 3.41 4.28
C ALA A 46 -5.70 1.87 4.29
N PHE A 47 -5.94 1.26 3.13
CA PHE A 47 -6.16 -0.19 3.05
C PHE A 47 -5.23 -0.89 2.06
N VAL A 48 -4.84 -2.14 2.36
CA VAL A 48 -4.24 -3.04 1.36
C VAL A 48 -5.32 -3.74 0.55
N THR A 49 -5.10 -3.93 -0.75
CA THR A 49 -6.02 -4.66 -1.65
C THR A 49 -6.03 -6.18 -1.43
N THR A 50 -5.04 -6.70 -0.70
CA THR A 50 -4.93 -8.10 -0.29
C THR A 50 -4.08 -8.18 0.97
N ALA A 51 -4.47 -9.05 1.92
CA ALA A 51 -3.84 -9.18 3.23
C ALA A 51 -2.79 -10.29 3.27
N ILE A 52 -1.99 -10.46 2.20
CA ILE A 52 -0.93 -11.47 2.09
C ILE A 52 0.35 -10.79 1.61
N CYS A 53 1.52 -11.15 2.16
CA CYS A 53 2.73 -10.34 1.99
C CYS A 53 3.19 -10.23 0.52
N CYS A 54 3.35 -11.36 -0.19
CA CYS A 54 3.82 -11.38 -1.58
C CYS A 54 2.80 -10.74 -2.51
N CYS A 55 1.52 -11.07 -2.36
CA CYS A 55 0.43 -10.55 -3.18
C CYS A 55 0.26 -9.03 -2.97
N SER A 56 0.34 -8.56 -1.73
CA SER A 56 0.22 -7.13 -1.39
C SER A 56 1.40 -6.32 -1.92
N ARG A 57 2.62 -6.85 -1.82
CA ARG A 57 3.83 -6.24 -2.43
C ARG A 57 3.72 -6.23 -3.96
N ALA A 58 3.24 -7.31 -4.58
CA ALA A 58 3.04 -7.34 -6.02
C ALA A 58 2.00 -6.28 -6.46
N SER A 59 0.90 -6.14 -5.73
CA SER A 59 -0.08 -5.06 -5.92
C SER A 59 0.54 -3.67 -5.76
N LEU A 60 1.33 -3.44 -4.71
CA LEU A 60 2.05 -2.18 -4.48
C LEU A 60 2.99 -1.84 -5.65
N TYR A 61 3.81 -2.80 -6.10
CA TYR A 61 4.81 -2.56 -7.15
C TYR A 61 4.19 -2.31 -8.52
N THR A 62 3.14 -3.05 -8.84
CA THR A 62 2.47 -3.01 -10.15
C THR A 62 1.38 -1.93 -10.23
N GLY A 63 0.91 -1.43 -9.09
CA GLY A 63 -0.28 -0.57 -9.00
C GLY A 63 -1.56 -1.28 -9.44
N GLN A 64 -1.63 -2.62 -9.35
CA GLN A 64 -2.73 -3.44 -9.86
C GLN A 64 -3.36 -4.29 -8.74
N HIS A 65 -4.65 -4.58 -8.87
CA HIS A 65 -5.32 -5.54 -7.98
C HIS A 65 -4.81 -6.96 -8.21
N MET A 66 -4.91 -7.80 -7.18
CA MET A 66 -4.34 -9.14 -7.17
C MET A 66 -4.72 -9.98 -8.41
N GLY A 67 -6.02 -10.05 -8.74
CA GLY A 67 -6.49 -10.82 -9.91
C GLY A 67 -6.06 -10.26 -11.27
N ARG A 68 -5.54 -9.04 -11.35
CA ARG A 68 -4.97 -8.47 -12.58
C ARG A 68 -3.49 -8.77 -12.73
N GLN A 69 -2.75 -8.73 -11.62
CA GLN A 69 -1.31 -8.97 -11.61
C GLN A 69 -0.93 -10.46 -11.49
N GLY A 70 -1.82 -11.30 -10.95
CA GLY A 70 -1.72 -12.77 -11.02
C GLY A 70 -0.78 -13.45 -9.99
N VAL A 71 -0.09 -12.71 -9.11
CA VAL A 71 0.57 -13.28 -7.92
C VAL A 71 -0.48 -13.53 -6.86
N GLU A 72 -0.92 -14.78 -6.73
CA GLU A 72 -2.00 -15.22 -5.82
C GLU A 72 -1.48 -16.16 -4.72
N ASP A 73 -0.22 -16.59 -4.81
CA ASP A 73 0.42 -17.50 -3.85
C ASP A 73 1.89 -17.09 -3.59
N PHE A 74 2.59 -17.88 -2.75
CA PHE A 74 4.00 -17.66 -2.39
C PHE A 74 5.00 -18.18 -3.43
N LYS A 75 4.53 -18.84 -4.50
CA LYS A 75 5.39 -19.52 -5.49
C LYS A 75 5.44 -18.78 -6.82
N THR A 76 4.38 -18.06 -7.15
CA THR A 76 4.19 -17.40 -8.44
C THR A 76 4.86 -16.03 -8.43
N PRO A 77 5.95 -15.83 -9.19
CA PRO A 77 6.57 -14.52 -9.29
C PRO A 77 5.86 -13.66 -10.34
N LEU A 78 6.10 -12.35 -10.30
CA LEU A 78 5.82 -11.50 -11.46
C LEU A 78 6.66 -11.95 -12.65
N SER A 79 6.05 -12.01 -13.83
CA SER A 79 6.80 -12.25 -15.07
C SER A 79 7.81 -11.12 -15.33
N ALA A 80 8.86 -11.42 -16.10
CA ALA A 80 9.86 -10.41 -16.48
C ALA A 80 9.20 -9.19 -17.16
N ALA A 81 8.18 -9.41 -17.99
CA ALA A 81 7.44 -8.33 -18.67
C ALA A 81 6.64 -7.46 -17.68
N GLN A 82 5.98 -8.08 -16.69
CA GLN A 82 5.27 -7.34 -15.64
C GLN A 82 6.24 -6.55 -14.77
N TRP A 83 7.40 -7.13 -14.43
CA TRP A 83 8.42 -6.45 -13.63
C TRP A 83 8.89 -5.14 -14.28
N GLN A 84 9.02 -5.12 -15.61
CA GLN A 84 9.40 -3.93 -16.37
C GLN A 84 8.38 -2.77 -16.33
N GLN A 85 7.15 -3.05 -15.89
CA GLN A 85 6.05 -2.09 -15.75
C GLN A 85 5.80 -1.67 -14.29
N THR A 86 6.58 -2.19 -13.34
CA THR A 86 6.47 -1.79 -11.93
C THR A 86 7.05 -0.40 -11.69
N PHE A 87 6.57 0.30 -10.65
CA PHE A 87 7.07 1.65 -10.35
C PHE A 87 8.59 1.69 -10.10
N PRO A 88 9.25 0.71 -9.43
CA PRO A 88 10.70 0.74 -9.26
C PRO A 88 11.44 0.61 -10.60
N ALA A 89 10.98 -0.27 -11.50
CA ALA A 89 11.57 -0.43 -12.82
C ALA A 89 11.40 0.83 -13.68
N LEU A 90 10.23 1.47 -13.62
CA LEU A 90 9.94 2.71 -14.34
C LEU A 90 10.75 3.89 -13.80
N LEU A 91 10.90 4.02 -12.47
CA LEU A 91 11.79 5.01 -11.86
C LEU A 91 13.24 4.78 -12.28
N ARG A 92 13.72 3.54 -12.28
CA ARG A 92 15.06 3.20 -12.76
C ARG A 92 15.27 3.64 -14.22
N LYS A 93 14.29 3.38 -15.10
CA LYS A 93 14.31 3.86 -16.50
C LYS A 93 14.33 5.39 -16.61
N ALA A 94 13.67 6.10 -15.68
CA ALA A 94 13.69 7.56 -15.59
C ALA A 94 14.98 8.15 -14.97
N GLY A 95 15.96 7.31 -14.66
CA GLY A 95 17.26 7.70 -14.13
C GLY A 95 17.34 7.80 -12.60
N TYR A 96 16.38 7.23 -11.86
CA TYR A 96 16.48 7.11 -10.41
C TYR A 96 17.34 5.90 -10.01
N ARG A 97 18.09 6.05 -8.93
CA ARG A 97 18.79 4.94 -8.28
C ARG A 97 17.86 4.32 -7.24
N ILE A 98 17.59 3.02 -7.38
CA ILE A 98 16.69 2.29 -6.49
C ILE A 98 17.52 1.43 -5.53
N HIS A 99 17.22 1.55 -4.24
CA HIS A 99 17.65 0.63 -3.19
C HIS A 99 16.40 0.22 -2.43
N MET A 100 16.24 -1.08 -2.16
CA MET A 100 15.05 -1.61 -1.52
C MET A 100 15.45 -2.76 -0.59
N SER A 101 14.82 -2.78 0.59
CA SER A 101 14.84 -3.86 1.57
C SER A 101 13.38 -4.10 1.96
N ASP A 102 12.95 -5.34 2.09
CA ASP A 102 11.54 -5.71 2.27
C ASP A 102 11.13 -5.92 3.72
N ASN A 103 11.91 -6.65 4.54
CA ASN A 103 11.66 -6.86 5.98
C ASN A 103 12.81 -7.64 6.69
N GLY A 104 12.77 -7.72 8.03
CA GLY A 104 13.50 -8.70 8.86
C GLY A 104 12.58 -9.83 9.36
N THR A 105 13.12 -10.88 10.00
CA THR A 105 12.39 -12.08 10.45
C THR A 105 11.86 -11.95 11.90
N MET A 106 10.63 -12.41 12.19
CA MET A 106 10.00 -12.33 13.52
C MET A 106 10.23 -13.53 14.47
N ASP A 107 10.93 -14.59 14.04
CA ASP A 107 11.44 -15.74 14.85
C ASP A 107 10.57 -16.21 16.04
N GLY A 108 9.23 -16.22 15.89
CA GLY A 108 8.32 -16.80 16.88
C GLY A 108 8.17 -16.04 18.21
N ALA A 109 8.54 -14.76 18.30
CA ALA A 109 8.27 -13.99 19.52
C ALA A 109 6.75 -13.70 19.66
N HIS A 110 6.16 -14.12 20.78
CA HIS A 110 4.79 -13.80 21.23
C HIS A 110 3.59 -14.53 20.59
N GLY A 111 3.81 -15.67 19.91
CA GLY A 111 2.73 -16.65 19.66
C GLY A 111 1.67 -16.28 18.61
N PHE A 112 1.97 -15.35 17.69
CA PHE A 112 1.15 -15.04 16.52
C PHE A 112 1.92 -15.33 15.22
N ASP A 113 1.24 -15.82 14.19
CA ASP A 113 1.78 -15.99 12.83
C ASP A 113 0.72 -15.59 11.77
N GLY A 114 1.08 -14.62 10.92
CA GLY A 114 0.44 -14.37 9.62
C GLY A 114 -0.70 -13.36 9.53
N LYS A 115 -0.74 -12.68 8.36
CA LYS A 115 -1.89 -11.99 7.78
C LYS A 115 -2.52 -12.89 6.72
N CYS A 116 -3.77 -13.30 6.90
CA CYS A 116 -4.46 -14.22 5.97
C CYS A 116 -5.96 -13.93 5.81
N LEU A 117 -6.52 -12.96 6.55
CA LEU A 117 -7.96 -12.70 6.59
C LEU A 117 -8.29 -11.32 6.02
N MET A 118 -9.47 -11.17 5.39
CA MET A 118 -9.88 -9.90 4.77
C MET A 118 -10.70 -9.00 5.71
N TYR A 119 -10.51 -9.17 7.02
CA TYR A 119 -11.11 -8.29 8.02
C TYR A 119 -10.37 -6.95 8.09
N GLU A 120 -11.06 -5.90 8.53
CA GLU A 120 -10.55 -4.53 8.57
C GLU A 120 -9.21 -4.44 9.32
N GLU A 121 -9.05 -5.15 10.44
CA GLU A 121 -7.83 -5.21 11.23
C GLU A 121 -6.62 -5.74 10.45
N SER A 122 -6.87 -6.57 9.44
CA SER A 122 -5.83 -7.17 8.59
C SER A 122 -5.50 -6.32 7.36
N ILE A 123 -6.45 -5.50 6.89
CA ILE A 123 -6.29 -4.70 5.68
C ILE A 123 -6.03 -3.21 5.96
N HIS A 124 -6.43 -2.70 7.12
CA HIS A 124 -6.30 -1.31 7.52
C HIS A 124 -4.90 -1.06 8.09
N VAL A 125 -4.13 -0.27 7.38
CA VAL A 125 -2.71 -0.03 7.67
C VAL A 125 -2.45 1.47 7.85
N PRO A 126 -1.46 1.88 8.65
CA PRO A 126 -1.04 3.27 8.68
C PRO A 126 -0.42 3.69 7.35
N LEU A 127 -0.84 4.84 6.82
CA LEU A 127 -0.18 5.49 5.67
C LEU A 127 0.11 6.95 6.00
N ILE A 128 1.39 7.30 6.00
CA ILE A 128 1.88 8.66 6.18
C ILE A 128 2.67 9.07 4.94
N ILE A 129 2.29 10.18 4.32
CA ILE A 129 3.02 10.77 3.19
C ILE A 129 3.48 12.16 3.58
N ARG A 130 4.80 12.36 3.58
CA ARG A 130 5.43 13.68 3.76
C ARG A 130 6.09 14.13 2.47
N ASP A 131 5.65 15.28 1.94
CA ASP A 131 6.32 15.99 0.86
C ASP A 131 6.78 17.37 1.37
N PRO A 132 8.08 17.58 1.63
CA PRO A 132 8.57 18.85 2.17
C PRO A 132 8.42 20.03 1.19
N ARG A 133 8.01 19.78 -0.06
CA ARG A 133 7.72 20.82 -1.05
C ARG A 133 6.29 21.36 -0.92
N LEU A 134 5.42 20.69 -0.18
CA LEU A 134 4.06 21.17 0.06
C LEU A 134 4.01 22.16 1.24
N PRO A 135 3.12 23.16 1.20
CA PRO A 135 2.96 24.09 2.31
C PRO A 135 2.48 23.38 3.58
N ARG A 136 2.89 23.88 4.76
CA ARG A 136 2.42 23.34 6.05
C ARG A 136 0.89 23.33 6.20
N SER A 137 0.17 24.21 5.50
CA SER A 137 -1.29 24.23 5.48
C SER A 137 -1.92 22.97 4.88
N THR A 138 -1.15 22.14 4.17
CA THR A 138 -1.62 20.85 3.66
C THR A 138 -1.42 19.72 4.66
N HIS A 139 -0.73 19.92 5.78
CA HIS A 139 -0.50 18.85 6.76
C HIS A 139 -1.79 18.46 7.49
N GLY A 140 -1.81 17.26 8.07
CA GLY A 140 -2.91 16.76 8.89
C GLY A 140 -3.58 15.50 8.34
N ARG A 141 -4.71 15.14 8.93
CA ARG A 141 -5.41 13.88 8.62
C ARG A 141 -6.19 13.93 7.31
N ARG A 142 -6.45 12.77 6.71
CA ARG A 142 -7.33 12.59 5.55
C ARG A 142 -8.35 11.51 5.81
N SER A 143 -9.62 11.85 5.61
CA SER A 143 -10.74 10.91 5.67
C SER A 143 -10.98 10.19 4.34
N GLN A 144 -10.38 10.67 3.24
CA GLN A 144 -10.42 9.99 1.95
C GLN A 144 -9.69 8.65 1.99
N MET A 145 -10.20 7.69 1.24
CA MET A 145 -9.61 6.36 1.15
C MET A 145 -8.38 6.33 0.23
N ALA A 146 -7.29 5.76 0.75
CA ALA A 146 -6.07 5.46 0.01
C ALA A 146 -5.78 3.96 0.05
N LEU A 147 -5.21 3.43 -1.01
CA LEU A 147 -4.82 2.03 -1.15
C LEU A 147 -3.32 1.88 -1.36
N ASN A 148 -2.77 0.71 -1.02
CA ASN A 148 -1.38 0.37 -1.37
C ASN A 148 -1.10 0.51 -2.88
N ILE A 149 -2.05 0.17 -3.76
CA ILE A 149 -1.89 0.29 -5.22
C ILE A 149 -1.78 1.74 -5.71
N ASP A 150 -2.14 2.74 -4.89
CA ASP A 150 -2.07 4.16 -5.25
C ASP A 150 -0.66 4.75 -5.09
N LEU A 151 0.20 4.09 -4.31
CA LEU A 151 1.55 4.57 -4.07
C LEU A 151 2.37 4.58 -5.37
N ALA A 152 2.24 3.53 -6.19
CA ALA A 152 2.90 3.45 -7.49
C ALA A 152 2.58 4.64 -8.42
N PRO A 153 1.31 4.90 -8.80
CA PRO A 153 0.96 6.03 -9.65
C PRO A 153 1.28 7.38 -9.01
N THR A 154 1.14 7.52 -7.68
CA THR A 154 1.49 8.75 -6.96
C THR A 154 2.98 9.06 -7.06
N ILE A 155 3.85 8.07 -6.81
CA ILE A 155 5.31 8.23 -6.89
C ILE A 155 5.73 8.56 -8.33
N LEU A 156 5.17 7.86 -9.33
CA LEU A 156 5.46 8.14 -10.74
C LEU A 156 5.04 9.57 -11.12
N ALA A 157 3.84 10.00 -10.71
CA ALA A 157 3.36 11.36 -10.96
C ALA A 157 4.26 12.42 -10.32
N MET A 158 4.65 12.22 -9.04
CA MET A 158 5.57 13.13 -8.33
C MET A 158 6.97 13.17 -8.96
N ALA A 159 7.37 12.09 -9.62
CA ALA A 159 8.63 11.96 -10.34
C ALA A 159 8.58 12.53 -11.77
N GLY A 160 7.41 12.91 -12.27
CA GLY A 160 7.19 13.32 -13.66
C GLY A 160 7.28 12.17 -14.66
N VAL A 161 7.06 10.93 -14.21
CA VAL A 161 7.09 9.73 -15.05
C VAL A 161 5.67 9.37 -15.49
N PRO A 162 5.42 9.08 -16.79
CA PRO A 162 4.11 8.67 -17.25
C PRO A 162 3.59 7.44 -16.51
N ILE A 163 2.35 7.52 -16.04
CA ILE A 163 1.68 6.40 -15.36
C ILE A 163 1.17 5.43 -16.43
N PRO A 164 1.56 4.14 -16.39
CA PRO A 164 1.03 3.14 -17.32
C PRO A 164 -0.49 2.97 -17.18
N LYS A 165 -1.20 2.85 -18.31
CA LYS A 165 -2.66 2.58 -18.33
C LYS A 165 -3.07 1.26 -17.65
N SER A 166 -2.11 0.37 -17.43
CA SER A 166 -2.33 -0.89 -16.71
C SER A 166 -2.46 -0.71 -15.20
N MET A 167 -2.01 0.42 -14.63
CA MET A 167 -2.19 0.68 -13.20
C MET A 167 -3.63 1.02 -12.90
N GLN A 168 -4.19 0.38 -11.87
CA GLN A 168 -5.55 0.60 -11.37
C GLN A 168 -5.58 1.56 -10.17
N GLY A 169 -4.43 1.78 -9.51
CA GLY A 169 -4.28 2.81 -8.48
C GLY A 169 -4.47 4.23 -9.03
N SER A 170 -4.79 5.17 -8.15
CA SER A 170 -4.96 6.58 -8.47
C SER A 170 -3.85 7.44 -7.88
N ASP A 171 -3.49 8.54 -8.56
CA ASP A 171 -2.57 9.54 -8.00
C ASP A 171 -3.20 10.26 -6.80
N LEU A 172 -2.54 10.21 -5.64
CA LEU A 172 -2.98 10.84 -4.41
C LEU A 172 -2.61 12.32 -4.29
N GLN A 173 -1.79 12.88 -5.19
CA GLN A 173 -1.39 14.29 -5.13
C GLN A 173 -2.55 15.29 -4.98
N PRO A 174 -3.72 15.13 -5.63
CA PRO A 174 -4.86 16.00 -5.39
C PRO A 174 -5.32 16.03 -3.92
N ILE A 175 -5.35 14.87 -3.26
CA ILE A 175 -5.74 14.73 -1.84
C ILE A 175 -4.64 15.25 -0.91
N LEU A 176 -3.37 15.04 -1.28
CA LEU A 176 -2.24 15.60 -0.53
C LEU A 176 -2.30 17.13 -0.51
N ARG A 177 -2.60 17.75 -1.66
CA ARG A 177 -2.64 19.22 -1.84
C ARG A 177 -3.91 19.87 -1.29
N ASN A 178 -5.03 19.16 -1.27
CA ASN A 178 -6.32 19.70 -0.85
C ASN A 178 -7.12 18.66 -0.06
N ALA A 179 -7.32 18.90 1.23
CA ALA A 179 -8.11 18.03 2.11
C ALA A 179 -9.59 17.91 1.70
N LYS A 180 -10.10 18.79 0.82
CA LYS A 180 -11.46 18.71 0.26
C LYS A 180 -11.52 18.03 -1.11
N ALA A 181 -10.40 17.55 -1.66
CA ALA A 181 -10.41 16.84 -2.93
C ALA A 181 -11.28 15.58 -2.85
N LYS A 182 -11.98 15.26 -3.93
CA LYS A 182 -12.79 14.03 -4.02
C LYS A 182 -11.86 12.81 -3.95
N GLY A 183 -12.18 11.85 -3.09
CA GLY A 183 -11.52 10.55 -3.02
C GLY A 183 -12.19 9.50 -3.91
N ARG A 184 -11.72 8.26 -3.83
CA ARG A 184 -12.40 7.11 -4.44
C ARG A 184 -13.67 6.76 -3.66
N ASP A 185 -14.64 6.15 -4.34
CA ASP A 185 -15.93 5.79 -3.77
C ASP A 185 -15.95 4.36 -3.15
N GLY A 186 -14.95 3.51 -3.43
CA GLY A 186 -14.91 2.12 -2.97
C GLY A 186 -13.56 1.42 -3.18
N LEU A 187 -13.43 0.20 -2.64
CA LEU A 187 -12.25 -0.66 -2.70
C LEU A 187 -12.65 -2.08 -3.12
N SER A 188 -11.95 -2.63 -4.12
CA SER A 188 -12.01 -4.06 -4.46
C SER A 188 -10.86 -4.82 -3.83
N ILE A 189 -11.20 -5.86 -3.08
CA ILE A 189 -10.26 -6.67 -2.32
C ILE A 189 -10.19 -8.07 -2.92
N GLY A 190 -8.98 -8.59 -3.11
CA GLY A 190 -8.76 -9.94 -3.65
C GLY A 190 -8.19 -10.89 -2.60
N ARG A 191 -8.75 -12.10 -2.54
CA ARG A 191 -8.23 -13.23 -1.76
C ARG A 191 -8.25 -14.51 -2.60
N ASP A 192 -7.17 -15.29 -2.53
CA ASP A 192 -7.13 -16.67 -3.04
C ASP A 192 -7.15 -17.62 -1.84
N ASP A 193 -8.13 -18.53 -1.80
CA ASP A 193 -8.37 -19.43 -0.67
C ASP A 193 -7.26 -20.47 -0.50
N LYS A 194 -6.42 -20.69 -1.52
CA LYS A 194 -5.28 -21.64 -1.45
C LYS A 194 -4.21 -21.25 -0.43
N THR A 195 -4.12 -19.97 -0.09
CA THR A 195 -3.10 -19.44 0.84
C THR A 195 -3.58 -19.36 2.29
N ALA A 196 -4.89 -19.43 2.51
CA ALA A 196 -5.52 -19.15 3.80
C ALA A 196 -5.57 -20.34 4.78
N VAL A 197 -5.51 -21.57 4.28
CA VAL A 197 -5.81 -22.78 5.09
C VAL A 197 -4.59 -23.67 5.32
N GLY A 198 -3.39 -23.26 4.88
CA GLY A 198 -2.19 -24.11 4.97
C GLY A 198 -2.25 -25.38 4.10
N ASP A 199 -3.27 -25.53 3.25
CA ASP A 199 -3.37 -26.65 2.32
C ASP A 199 -2.72 -26.27 0.98
N TYR A 200 -1.43 -26.56 0.87
CA TYR A 200 -0.65 -26.37 -0.34
C TYR A 200 -0.85 -27.47 -1.39
N THR A 201 -1.83 -28.37 -1.22
CA THR A 201 -1.91 -29.63 -1.99
C THR A 201 -3.23 -29.91 -2.72
N SER A 202 -4.33 -29.18 -2.43
CA SER A 202 -5.61 -29.45 -3.09
C SER A 202 -5.91 -28.51 -4.27
N PRO A 203 -6.32 -29.05 -5.45
CA PRO A 203 -6.83 -28.23 -6.55
C PRO A 203 -8.27 -27.82 -6.22
N ASN A 204 -8.45 -26.74 -5.46
CA ASN A 204 -9.78 -26.19 -5.20
C ASN A 204 -10.20 -25.25 -6.36
N PRO A 205 -11.32 -25.51 -7.08
CA PRO A 205 -11.76 -24.73 -8.23
C PRO A 205 -12.47 -23.40 -7.89
N LEU A 206 -12.49 -22.98 -6.62
CA LEU A 206 -13.01 -21.67 -6.23
C LEU A 206 -11.98 -20.58 -6.52
N LEU A 207 -11.92 -20.18 -7.79
CA LEU A 207 -11.17 -19.02 -8.27
C LEU A 207 -11.57 -17.75 -7.49
N GLY A 208 -10.60 -17.15 -6.81
CA GLY A 208 -10.55 -15.76 -6.35
C GLY A 208 -11.86 -15.09 -5.96
N THR A 209 -12.21 -15.11 -4.68
CA THR A 209 -13.32 -14.28 -4.19
C THR A 209 -12.88 -12.81 -4.17
N VAL A 210 -13.43 -12.00 -5.08
CA VAL A 210 -13.33 -10.54 -5.03
C VAL A 210 -14.45 -10.02 -4.13
N MET A 211 -14.09 -9.39 -3.02
CA MET A 211 -15.05 -8.70 -2.16
C MET A 211 -14.99 -7.20 -2.47
N ASP A 212 -16.08 -6.65 -2.98
CA ASP A 212 -16.26 -5.20 -3.09
C ASP A 212 -16.75 -4.66 -1.74
N VAL A 213 -15.85 -3.99 -1.01
CA VAL A 213 -16.21 -3.35 0.25
C VAL A 213 -16.59 -1.89 -0.06
N LYS A 214 -17.90 -1.61 -0.01
CA LYS A 214 -18.39 -0.23 0.08
C LYS A 214 -18.22 0.24 1.51
N VAL A 215 -17.18 1.02 1.78
CA VAL A 215 -17.03 1.69 3.07
C VAL A 215 -18.06 2.83 3.11
N SER A 216 -19.21 2.60 3.75
CA SER A 216 -20.22 3.64 3.93
C SER A 216 -19.63 4.75 4.80
N THR A 217 -19.80 5.99 4.37
CA THR A 217 -19.61 7.16 5.23
C THR A 217 -20.80 7.20 6.19
N LEU A 218 -20.56 6.87 7.45
CA LEU A 218 -21.39 7.40 8.55
C LEU A 218 -21.11 8.91 8.69
#